data_AF-G9NIN7-F1
#
_entry.id   AF-G9NIN7-F1
#
_cell.length_a   1.000
_cell.length_b   1.000
_cell.length_c   1.000
_cell.angle_alpha   90.00
_cell.angle_beta   90.00
_cell.angle_gamma   90.00
#
_symmetry.space_group_name_H-M   'P 1'
#
loop_
_entity.id
_entity.type
_entity.pdbx_description
1 polymer ?
#
loop_
_entity_poly.entity_id
_entity_poly.type
_entity_poly.pdbx_seq_one_letter_code
_entity_poly.pdbx_strand_id
1 'polypeptide(L)' 'MDSSPRPSASVLVLRCMRCARSAETTTTDDASTAGMVRISHNLYYCERCAKIVGYK' A
#
# COMPACT_ATOMS: atom_id res chain seq x y z
N MET A 1 -23.37 27.60 -0.08
CA MET A 1 -22.84 26.31 0.38
C MET A 1 -21.60 26.03 -0.43
N ASP A 2 -20.43 26.20 0.17
CA ASP A 2 -19.16 25.80 -0.43
C ASP A 2 -19.12 24.27 -0.44
N SER A 3 -19.48 23.68 -1.57
CA SER A 3 -19.31 22.25 -1.81
C SER A 3 -17.93 22.06 -2.44
N SER A 4 -16.86 22.37 -1.71
CA SER A 4 -15.52 22.01 -2.17
C SER A 4 -15.49 20.47 -2.28
N PRO A 5 -15.30 19.90 -3.48
CA PRO A 5 -15.32 18.45 -3.65
C PRO A 5 -14.19 17.88 -2.79
N ARG A 6 -14.53 16.95 -1.89
CA ARG A 6 -13.52 16.20 -1.17
C ARG A 6 -12.59 15.57 -2.21
N PRO A 7 -11.26 15.61 -2.03
CA PRO A 7 -10.36 14.97 -2.98
C PRO A 7 -10.79 13.51 -3.16
N SER A 8 -10.89 13.09 -4.42
CA SER A 8 -11.38 11.76 -4.81
C SER A 8 -10.46 10.62 -4.37
N ALA A 9 -9.29 10.96 -3.85
CA ALA A 9 -8.31 10.03 -3.34
C ALA A 9 -7.74 10.52 -2.01
N SER A 10 -7.49 9.58 -1.09
CA SER A 10 -6.77 9.84 0.16
C SER A 10 -5.44 9.10 0.18
N VAL A 11 -4.45 9.69 0.83
CA VAL A 11 -3.14 9.06 1.01
C VAL A 11 -3.23 7.98 2.07
N LEU A 12 -2.71 6.81 1.76
CA LEU A 12 -2.58 5.65 2.61
C LEU A 12 -1.09 5.35 2.80
N VAL A 13 -0.71 4.99 4.02
CA VAL A 13 0.64 4.52 4.33
C VAL A 13 0.61 3.01 4.53
N LEU A 14 1.21 2.28 3.61
CA LEU A 14 1.38 0.84 3.71
C LEU A 14 2.67 0.51 4.45
N ARG A 15 2.67 -0.53 5.28
CA ARG A 15 3.85 -0.96 6.02
C ARG A 15 4.10 -2.46 5.83
N CYS A 16 5.33 -2.79 5.46
CA CYS A 16 5.76 -4.18 5.35
C CYS A 16 5.76 -4.82 6.74
N MET A 17 5.01 -5.89 6.93
CA MET A 17 4.92 -6.54 8.25
C MET A 17 6.21 -7.24 8.68
N ARG A 18 7.13 -7.49 7.73
CA ARG A 18 8.40 -8.19 8.01
C ARG A 18 9.58 -7.27 8.28
N CYS A 19 9.75 -6.23 7.46
CA CYS A 19 10.91 -5.32 7.57
C CYS A 19 10.54 -3.88 7.95
N ALA A 20 9.26 -3.62 8.24
CA ALA A 20 8.74 -2.30 8.59
C ALA A 20 8.92 -1.20 7.53
N ARG A 21 9.40 -1.51 6.32
CA ARG A 21 9.46 -0.56 5.19
C ARG A 21 8.06 0.03 4.95
N SER A 22 7.98 1.36 4.94
CA SER A 22 6.79 2.11 4.58
C SER A 22 6.79 2.45 3.09
N ALA A 23 5.59 2.60 2.53
CA ALA A 23 5.37 3.19 1.22
C ALA A 23 4.06 3.98 1.25
N GLU A 24 4.05 5.12 0.59
CA GLU A 24 2.85 5.94 0.41
C GLU A 24 2.14 5.51 -0.87
N THR A 25 0.83 5.43 -0.82
CA THR A 25 -0.04 5.12 -1.95
C THR A 25 -1.31 5.95 -1.83
N THR A 26 -2.04 6.16 -2.90
CA THR A 26 -3.37 6.78 -2.82
C THR A 26 -4.45 5.70 -2.85
N THR A 27 -5.66 5.95 -2.34
CA THR A 27 -6.79 4.98 -2.37
C THR A 27 -7.15 4.51 -3.78
N THR A 28 -6.74 5.25 -4.81
CA THR A 28 -6.95 4.93 -6.23
C THR A 28 -5.82 4.11 -6.83
N ASP A 29 -4.67 3.99 -6.16
CA ASP A 29 -3.50 3.27 -6.66
C ASP A 29 -3.49 1.81 -6.18
N ASP A 30 -3.06 0.91 -7.06
CA ASP A 30 -2.76 -0.47 -6.67
C ASP A 30 -1.51 -0.53 -5.80
N ALA A 31 -1.53 -1.29 -4.70
CA ALA A 31 -0.36 -1.46 -3.82
C ALA A 31 0.91 -1.93 -4.56
N SER A 32 0.73 -2.62 -5.69
CA SER A 32 1.81 -3.06 -6.58
C SER A 32 2.62 -1.89 -7.16
N THR A 33 2.01 -0.72 -7.40
CA THR A 33 2.72 0.48 -7.92
C THR A 33 3.70 1.05 -6.90
N ALA A 34 3.41 0.87 -5.61
CA ALA A 34 4.27 1.26 -4.49
C ALA A 34 5.34 0.21 -4.12
N GLY A 35 5.49 -0.87 -4.91
CA GLY A 35 6.39 -1.99 -4.60
C GLY A 35 5.97 -2.74 -3.33
N MET A 36 4.66 -2.84 -3.10
CA MET A 36 4.05 -3.57 -2.00
C MET A 36 3.19 -4.73 -2.55
N VAL A 37 3.25 -5.87 -1.87
CA VAL A 37 2.52 -7.09 -2.20
C VAL A 37 1.49 -7.30 -1.11
N ARG A 38 0.20 -7.22 -1.47
CA ARG A 38 -0.91 -7.49 -0.55
C ARG A 38 -1.01 -8.99 -0.31
N ILE A 39 -0.89 -9.41 0.94
CA ILE A 39 -0.99 -10.83 1.32
C ILE A 39 -2.34 -11.17 1.99
N SER A 40 -3.04 -10.16 2.51
CA SER A 40 -4.38 -10.28 3.08
C SER A 40 -5.03 -8.89 3.15
N HIS A 41 -6.21 -8.78 3.76
CA HIS A 41 -6.88 -7.49 3.98
C HIS A 41 -6.04 -6.60 4.91
N ASN A 42 -5.58 -5.46 4.39
CA ASN A 42 -4.67 -4.52 5.07
C ASN A 42 -3.31 -5.07 5.51
N LEU A 43 -2.89 -6.24 5.00
CA LEU A 43 -1.58 -6.83 5.29
C LEU A 43 -0.70 -6.83 4.04
N TYR A 44 0.51 -6.30 4.17
CA TYR A 44 1.41 -6.09 3.04
C TYR A 44 2.85 -6.50 3.36
N TYR A 45 3.54 -7.02 2.34
CA TYR A 45 5.00 -7.12 2.31
C TYR A 45 5.58 -6.18 1.26
N CYS A 46 6.81 -5.71 1.44
CA CYS A 46 7.55 -5.15 0.31
C CYS A 46 7.96 -6.27 -0.64
N GLU A 47 8.23 -5.95 -1.91
CA GLU A 47 8.61 -6.96 -2.91
C GLU A 47 9.77 -7.86 -2.46
N ARG A 48 10.79 -7.30 -1.82
CA ARG A 48 11.92 -8.06 -1.29
C ARG A 48 11.48 -9.11 -0.28
N CYS A 49 10.63 -8.72 0.68
CA CYS A 49 10.16 -9.63 1.71
C CYS A 49 9.22 -10.69 1.13
N ALA A 50 8.34 -10.31 0.21
CA ALA A 50 7.44 -11.22 -0.48
C ALA A 50 8.19 -12.33 -1.22
N LYS A 51 9.27 -12.00 -1.94
CA LYS A 51 10.14 -12.99 -2.61
C LYS A 51 10.76 -13.98 -1.64
N ILE A 52 11.30 -13.49 -0.52
CA ILE A 52 11.96 -14.37 0.47
C ILE A 52 10.97 -15.34 1.12
N VAL A 53 9.70 -14.95 1.27
CA VAL A 53 8.66 -15.82 1.85
C VAL A 53 7.85 -16.61 0.81
N GLY A 54 8.10 -16.43 -0.49
CA GLY A 54 7.44 -17.18 -1.58
C GLY A 54 6.06 -16.66 -2.01
N TYR A 55 5.75 -15.38 -1.79
CA TYR A 55 4.47 -14.77 -2.20
C TYR A 55 4.47 -14.16 -3.62
N LYS A 56 5.65 -13.87 -4.18
CA LYS A 56 5.82 -13.25 -5.52
C LYS A 56 7.11 -13.75 -6.16
#